data_AF-A0A6G0Z3C2-F1
#
_entry.id   AF-A0A6G0Z3C2-F1
#
_cell.length_a   1.000
_cell.length_b   1.000
_cell.length_c   1.000
_cell.angle_alpha   90.00
_cell.angle_beta   90.00
_cell.angle_gamma   90.00
#
_symmetry.space_group_name_H-M   'P 1'
#
loop_
_entity.id
_entity.type
_entity.pdbx_description
1 polymer ?
#
loop_
_entity_poly.entity_id
_entity_poly.type
_entity_poly.pdbx_seq_one_letter_code
_entity_poly.pdbx_strand_id
1 'polypeptide(L)'
;MAKDNGHTVLNPIQLAWAMVKGYVKQKNTTFKIDDVHQLLNTAIERVTPQNWQNFIKHVIEEENRIWKADDIMDEMIDAMEPCIMNITGETTSTDDSE
;
A
#
# COMPACT_ATOMS: atom_id res chain seq x y z
N MET A 1 11.54 -4.01 9.81
CA MET A 1 11.17 -3.47 8.49
C MET A 1 9.68 -3.77 8.30
N ALA A 2 8.82 -2.75 8.28
CA ALA A 2 7.42 -2.95 7.94
C ALA A 2 7.32 -2.93 6.42
N LYS A 3 6.78 -4.01 5.84
CA LYS A 3 6.45 -4.07 4.42
C LYS A 3 5.26 -3.15 4.19
N ASP A 4 5.47 -2.07 3.44
CA ASP A 4 4.39 -1.25 2.92
C ASP A 4 3.73 -2.03 1.77
N ASN A 5 2.72 -2.83 2.13
CA ASN A 5 1.82 -3.41 1.16
C ASN A 5 0.85 -2.30 0.72
N GLY A 6 0.60 -2.15 -0.59
CA GLY A 6 -0.18 -1.05 -1.20
C GLY A 6 -1.58 -0.80 -0.63
N HIS A 7 -2.12 -1.69 0.22
CA HIS A 7 -3.39 -1.51 0.93
C HIS A 7 -3.37 -0.45 2.04
N THR A 8 -2.19 -0.01 2.48
CA THR A 8 -2.08 0.83 3.69
C THR A 8 -2.36 2.30 3.43
N VAL A 9 -2.11 2.77 2.19
CA VAL A 9 -2.21 4.20 1.82
C VAL A 9 -3.64 4.65 1.51
N LEU A 10 -4.54 3.71 1.18
CA LEU A 10 -5.95 3.99 0.89
C LEU A 10 -6.85 3.92 2.12
N ASN A 11 -6.29 3.82 3.33
CA ASN A 11 -7.07 3.78 4.56
C ASN A 11 -6.61 4.85 5.56
N PRO A 12 -7.42 5.89 5.85
CA PRO A 12 -7.02 6.97 6.74
C PRO A 12 -6.76 6.50 8.18
N ILE A 13 -7.38 5.40 8.65
CA ILE A 13 -7.07 4.87 9.99
C ILE A 13 -5.66 4.30 10.07
N GLN A 14 -5.14 3.74 8.97
CA GLN A 14 -3.79 3.21 8.93
C GLN A 14 -2.76 4.34 8.92
N LEU A 15 -3.08 5.46 8.28
CA LEU A 15 -2.25 6.68 8.31
C LEU A 15 -2.20 7.26 9.73
N ALA A 16 -3.35 7.36 10.40
CA ALA A 16 -3.40 7.76 11.81
C ALA A 16 -2.59 6.79 12.69
N TRP A 17 -2.73 5.48 12.48
CA TRP A 17 -2.00 4.47 13.22
C TRP A 17 -0.48 4.52 12.95
N ALA A 18 -0.05 4.86 11.73
CA ALA A 18 1.35 5.07 11.41
C ALA A 18 1.93 6.26 12.20
N MET A 19 1.19 7.37 12.32
CA MET A 19 1.56 8.51 13.15
C MET A 19 1.71 8.12 14.63
N VAL A 20 0.74 7.39 15.18
CA VAL A 20 0.75 6.90 16.57
C VAL A 20 1.97 6.00 16.82
N LYS A 21 2.17 4.98 15.98
CA LYS A 21 3.33 4.08 16.08
C LYS A 21 4.65 4.82 15.97
N GLY A 22 4.73 5.80 15.06
CA GLY A 22 5.92 6.63 14.88
C GLY A 22 6.29 7.39 16.16
N TYR A 23 5.30 8.00 16.82
CA TYR A 23 5.50 8.70 18.08
C TYR A 23 5.98 7.78 19.20
N VAL A 24 5.29 6.66 19.41
CA VAL A 24 5.65 5.68 20.45
C VAL A 24 7.06 5.15 20.20
N LYS A 25 7.39 4.79 18.95
CA LYS A 25 8.73 4.29 18.58
C LYS A 25 9.82 5.33 18.85
N GLN A 26 9.57 6.61 18.58
CA GLN A 26 10.56 7.67 18.79
C GLN A 26 10.80 7.98 20.27
N LYS A 27 9.77 7.83 21.11
CA LYS A 27 9.80 8.26 22.52
C LYS A 27 9.99 7.12 23.50
N ASN A 28 9.78 5.87 23.10
CA ASN A 28 10.00 4.72 23.96
C ASN A 28 11.50 4.48 24.15
N THR A 29 12.04 5.00 25.25
CA THR A 29 13.45 4.84 25.64
C THR A 29 13.65 3.80 26.74
N THR A 30 12.61 3.49 27.50
CA THR A 30 12.66 2.60 28.66
C THR A 30 12.31 1.16 28.32
N PHE A 31 11.58 0.94 27.21
CA PHE A 31 11.06 -0.34 26.75
C PHE A 31 10.18 -1.08 27.77
N LYS A 32 9.64 -0.36 28.76
CA LYS A 32 8.70 -0.88 29.75
C LYS A 32 7.27 -0.73 29.24
N ILE A 33 6.44 -1.74 29.51
CA ILE A 33 5.06 -1.78 29.00
C ILE A 33 4.20 -0.63 29.54
N ASP A 34 4.39 -0.25 30.81
CA ASP A 34 3.64 0.84 31.44
C ASP A 34 3.94 2.19 30.77
N ASP A 35 5.22 2.44 30.44
CA ASP A 35 5.64 3.65 29.75
C ASP A 35 5.12 3.67 28.31
N VAL A 36 5.13 2.51 27.62
CA VAL A 36 4.54 2.37 26.28
C VAL A 36 3.04 2.66 26.32
N HIS A 37 2.32 2.19 27.34
CA HIS A 37 0.88 2.43 27.47
C HIS A 37 0.58 3.93 27.64
N GLN A 38 1.36 4.65 28.46
CA GLN A 38 1.23 6.11 28.58
C GLN A 38 1.54 6.83 27.27
N LEU A 39 2.64 6.46 26.60
CA LEU A 39 3.01 7.03 25.30
C LEU A 39 1.94 6.80 24.24
N LEU A 40 1.29 5.63 24.24
CA LEU A 40 0.23 5.29 23.30
C LEU A 40 -0.99 6.20 23.49
N ASN A 41 -1.46 6.38 24.73
CA ASN A 41 -2.59 7.28 25.02
C ASN A 41 -2.29 8.72 24.58
N THR A 42 -1.11 9.23 24.92
CA THR A 42 -0.67 10.57 24.47
C THR A 42 -0.57 10.67 22.95
N ALA A 43 -0.12 9.61 22.26
CA ALA A 43 -0.01 9.60 20.82
C ALA A 43 -1.37 9.63 20.12
N ILE A 44 -2.36 8.92 20.67
CA ILE A 44 -3.75 8.92 20.17
C ILE A 44 -4.37 10.32 20.32
N GLU A 45 -4.21 10.95 21.48
CA GLU A 45 -4.70 12.32 21.73
C GLU A 45 -4.07 13.37 20.79
N ARG A 46 -2.85 13.12 20.33
CA ARG A 46 -2.15 13.98 19.36
C ARG A 46 -2.70 13.88 17.94
N VAL A 47 -3.54 12.89 17.63
CA VAL A 47 -4.22 12.82 16.34
C VAL A 47 -5.34 13.87 16.33
N THR A 48 -5.03 15.05 15.80
CA THR A 48 -5.98 16.16 15.76
C THR A 48 -7.04 15.98 14.66
N PRO A 49 -8.19 16.70 14.73
CA PRO A 49 -9.14 16.74 13.63
C PRO A 49 -8.52 17.19 12.30
N GLN A 50 -7.55 18.11 12.34
CA GLN A 50 -6.83 18.54 11.14
C GLN A 50 -5.97 17.42 10.56
N ASN A 51 -5.29 16.63 11.40
CA ASN A 51 -4.56 15.45 10.92
C ASN A 51 -5.51 14.46 10.25
N TRP A 52 -6.67 14.21 10.86
CA TRP A 52 -7.69 13.32 10.29
C TRP A 52 -8.18 13.78 8.91
N GLN A 53 -8.51 15.07 8.77
CA GLN A 53 -8.88 15.64 7.48
C GLN A 53 -7.76 15.49 6.43
N ASN A 54 -6.51 15.70 6.84
CA ASN A 54 -5.36 15.53 5.94
C ASN A 54 -5.18 14.05 5.53
N PHE A 55 -5.45 13.09 6.40
CA PHE A 55 -5.40 11.65 6.06
C PHE A 55 -6.48 11.28 5.05
N ILE A 56 -7.71 11.77 5.22
CA ILE A 56 -8.79 11.57 4.25
C ILE A 56 -8.40 12.18 2.89
N LYS A 57 -7.90 13.43 2.90
CA LYS A 57 -7.45 14.11 1.69
C LYS A 57 -6.37 13.30 0.97
N HIS A 58 -5.37 12.79 1.70
CA HIS A 58 -4.30 11.96 1.13
C HIS A 58 -4.85 10.70 0.46
N VAL A 59 -5.80 10.01 1.10
CA VAL A 59 -6.43 8.81 0.54
C VAL A 59 -7.14 9.11 -0.78
N ILE A 60 -7.90 10.21 -0.83
CA ILE A 60 -8.58 10.66 -2.05
C ILE A 60 -7.57 10.99 -3.16
N GLU A 61 -6.48 11.67 -2.84
CA GLU A 61 -5.42 11.99 -3.81
C GLU A 61 -4.75 10.73 -4.36
N GLU A 62 -4.47 9.75 -3.50
CA GLU A 62 -3.87 8.48 -3.90
C GLU A 62 -4.82 7.61 -4.72
N GLU A 63 -6.11 7.57 -4.37
CA GLU A 63 -7.14 6.91 -5.16
C GLU A 63 -7.23 7.51 -6.57
N ASN A 64 -7.29 8.84 -6.68
CA ASN A 64 -7.27 9.52 -7.98
C ASN A 64 -6.00 9.23 -8.79
N ARG A 65 -4.85 9.04 -8.12
CA ARG A 65 -3.60 8.69 -8.79
C ARG A 65 -3.66 7.28 -9.37
N ILE A 66 -4.26 6.34 -8.66
CA ILE A 66 -4.45 4.96 -9.11
C ILE A 66 -5.41 4.93 -10.30
N TRP A 67 -6.56 5.61 -10.22
CA TRP A 67 -7.50 5.71 -11.34
C TRP A 67 -6.85 6.26 -12.61
N LYS A 68 -6.08 7.34 -12.52
CA LYS A 68 -5.37 7.89 -13.69
C LYS A 68 -4.37 6.91 -14.28
N ALA A 69 -3.72 6.09 -13.46
CA ALA A 69 -2.79 5.09 -13.95
C ALA A 69 -3.51 3.94 -14.68
N ASP A 70 -4.71 3.59 -14.21
CA ASP A 70 -5.61 2.63 -14.86
C ASP A 70 -6.06 3.15 -16.22
N ASP A 71 -6.57 4.40 -16.27
CA ASP A 71 -6.99 5.05 -17.53
C ASP A 71 -5.87 5.05 -18.59
N ILE A 72 -4.63 5.40 -18.18
CA ILE A 72 -3.47 5.40 -19.08
C ILE A 72 -3.13 3.98 -19.55
N MET A 73 -3.25 2.97 -18.68
CA MET A 73 -2.98 1.58 -19.02
C MET A 73 -3.97 1.07 -20.07
N ASP A 74 -5.25 1.38 -19.90
CA ASP A 74 -6.30 1.03 -20.86
C ASP A 74 -6.03 1.67 -22.22
N GLU A 75 -5.70 2.97 -22.27
CA GLU A 75 -5.34 3.65 -23.51
C GLU A 75 -4.13 2.99 -24.21
N MET A 76 -3.12 2.57 -23.45
CA MET A 76 -1.94 1.89 -24.00
C MET A 76 -2.27 0.49 -24.54
N ILE A 77 -3.16 -0.25 -23.89
CA ILE A 77 -3.62 -1.57 -24.34
C ILE A 77 -4.44 -1.44 -25.63
N ASP A 78 -5.36 -0.49 -25.69
CA ASP A 78 -6.19 -0.24 -26.88
C ASP A 78 -5.36 0.22 -28.09
N ALA A 79 -4.28 0.95 -27.85
CA ALA A 79 -3.35 1.38 -28.90
C ALA A 79 -2.38 0.27 -29.36
N MET A 80 -2.28 -0.84 -28.63
CA MET A 80 -1.38 -1.95 -28.97
C MET A 80 -2.02 -2.83 -30.06
N GLU A 81 -1.26 -3.18 -31.09
CA GLU A 81 -1.73 -4.15 -32.08
C GLU A 81 -2.01 -5.51 -31.41
N PRO A 82 -3.06 -6.25 -31.82
CA PRO A 82 -3.37 -7.55 -31.26
C PRO A 82 -2.16 -8.49 -31.35
N CYS A 83 -1.68 -8.97 -30.20
CA CYS A 83 -0.59 -9.94 -30.15
C CYS A 83 -1.12 -11.31 -30.61
N ILE A 84 -1.02 -11.60 -31.91
CA ILE A 84 -1.35 -12.90 -32.47
C ILE A 84 -0.23 -13.88 -32.10
N MET A 85 -0.45 -14.69 -31.06
CA MET A 85 0.41 -15.84 -30.80
C MET A 85 0.16 -16.91 -31.85
N ASN A 86 1.05 -16.99 -32.84
CA ASN A 86 1.09 -18.13 -33.74
C ASN A 86 1.63 -19.33 -32.94
N ILE A 87 0.80 -20.35 -32.75
CA ILE A 87 1.24 -21.67 -32.30
C ILE A 87 2.05 -22.27 -33.45
N THR A 88 3.35 -21.96 -33.53
CA THR A 88 4.29 -22.78 -34.31
C THR A 88 4.40 -24.11 -33.59
N GLY A 89 3.68 -25.10 -34.11
CA GLY A 89 3.60 -26.44 -33.57
C GLY A 89 4.94 -27.16 -33.58
N GLU A 90 5.78 -26.84 -32.60
CA GLU A 90 6.89 -27.67 -32.14
C GLU A 90 6.52 -28.18 -30.75
N THR A 91 5.52 -29.06 -30.67
CA THR A 91 5.39 -29.94 -29.51
C THR A 91 6.55 -30.92 -29.57
N THR A 92 7.62 -30.66 -28.80
CA THR A 92 8.66 -31.66 -28.59
C THR A 92 8.08 -32.75 -27.71
N SER A 93 7.39 -33.72 -28.32
CA SER A 93 6.99 -34.93 -27.62
C SER A 93 8.26 -35.70 -27.30
N THR A 94 8.65 -35.68 -26.03
CA THR A 94 9.70 -36.56 -25.51
C THR A 94 9.05 -37.92 -25.33
N ASP A 95 9.14 -38.78 -26.34
CA ASP A 95 8.86 -40.21 -26.18
C ASP A 95 9.99 -40.80 -25.33
N ASP A 96 9.72 -40.98 -24.04
CA ASP A 96 10.50 -41.89 -23.20
C ASP A 96 10.21 -43.32 -23.68
N SER A 97 11.16 -43.87 -24.44
CA SER A 97 11.24 -45.31 -24.68
C SER A 97 12.11 -45.95 -23.59
N GLU A 98 11.61 -47.07 -23.05
CA GLU A 98 12.13 -47.85 -21.90
C GLU A 98 13.63 -48.17 -21.92
#